data_AF-A0A229SR17-F1
#
_entry.id   AF-A0A229SR17-F1
#
_cell.length_a   1.000
_cell.length_b   1.000
_cell.length_c   1.000
_cell.angle_alpha   90.00
_cell.angle_beta   90.00
_cell.angle_gamma   90.00
#
_symmetry.space_group_name_H-M   'P 1'
#
loop_
_entity.id
_entity.type
_entity.pdbx_description
1 polymer ?
#
loop_
_entity_poly.entity_id
_entity_poly.type
_entity_poly.pdbx_seq_one_letter_code
_entity_poly.pdbx_strand_id
1 'polypeptide(L)'
;MNGRTEDQPEEHAGAATSVAGLGRTPEWTVSGSRGRWTTAERTLHAGGRRWVIGLTPTAGGETALMLWRGDEVVAHRRGTEAALCGTALRWVGNLLAGRPFDG
;
A
#
# COMPACT_ATOMS: atom_id res chain seq x y z
N MET A 1 -26.69 -33.92 15.89
CA MET A 1 -26.94 -33.57 14.47
C MET A 1 -26.17 -32.29 14.17
N ASN A 2 -25.12 -32.49 13.37
CA ASN A 2 -24.24 -31.60 12.61
C ASN A 2 -24.37 -30.08 12.76
N GLY A 3 -23.20 -29.47 12.98
CA GLY A 3 -22.97 -28.04 13.01
C GLY A 3 -23.23 -27.35 11.67
N ARG A 4 -23.60 -26.09 11.78
CA ARG A 4 -23.45 -25.09 10.72
C ARG A 4 -22.46 -24.06 11.21
N THR A 5 -21.19 -24.32 10.96
CA THR A 5 -20.14 -23.32 10.88
C THR A 5 -19.80 -23.25 9.41
N GLU A 6 -20.25 -22.21 8.71
CA GLU A 6 -19.93 -21.80 7.32
C GLU A 6 -20.98 -20.73 7.00
N ASP A 7 -20.69 -19.45 6.86
CA ASP A 7 -19.67 -18.83 6.01
C ASP A 7 -19.18 -17.54 6.71
N GLN A 8 -18.07 -17.64 7.46
CA GLN A 8 -17.24 -16.46 7.67
C GLN A 8 -16.48 -16.29 6.35
N PRO A 9 -16.64 -15.17 5.61
CA PRO A 9 -15.67 -14.89 4.57
C PRO A 9 -14.33 -14.83 5.28
N GLU A 10 -13.45 -15.76 4.95
CA GLU A 10 -12.07 -15.73 5.37
C GLU A 10 -11.54 -14.36 4.95
N GLU A 11 -11.50 -13.41 5.90
CA GLU A 11 -10.63 -12.23 5.84
C GLU A 11 -9.19 -12.75 5.94
N HIS A 12 -8.80 -13.50 4.92
CA HIS A 12 -7.41 -13.75 4.59
C HIS A 12 -6.76 -12.39 4.58
N ALA A 13 -5.64 -12.30 5.28
CA ALA A 13 -4.65 -11.25 5.19
C ALA A 13 -4.10 -11.16 3.74
N GLY A 14 -4.97 -10.80 2.79
CA GLY A 14 -4.74 -10.72 1.37
C GLY A 14 -4.59 -9.26 1.01
N ALA A 15 -3.43 -8.93 0.43
CA ALA A 15 -3.00 -7.59 0.09
C ALA A 15 -4.16 -6.67 -0.35
N ALA A 16 -4.31 -5.52 0.30
CA ALA A 16 -5.27 -4.50 -0.11
C ALA A 16 -5.10 -4.20 -1.61
N THR A 17 -6.17 -4.44 -2.38
CA THR A 17 -6.22 -4.22 -3.84
C THR A 17 -6.73 -2.82 -4.19
N SER A 18 -6.90 -1.95 -3.20
CA SER A 18 -7.38 -0.58 -3.37
C SER A 18 -6.82 0.34 -2.30
N VAL A 19 -6.80 1.64 -2.58
CA VAL A 19 -6.42 2.68 -1.63
C VAL A 19 -7.41 2.75 -0.47
N ALA A 20 -8.69 2.53 -0.73
CA ALA A 20 -9.70 2.43 0.33
C ALA A 20 -9.41 1.25 1.28
N GLY A 21 -8.94 0.13 0.75
CA GLY A 21 -8.47 -1.01 1.55
C GLY A 21 -7.25 -0.66 2.40
N LEU A 22 -6.25 0.02 1.82
CA LEU A 22 -5.08 0.49 2.56
C LEU A 22 -5.48 1.41 3.72
N GLY A 23 -6.44 2.32 3.51
CA GLY A 23 -6.93 3.24 4.54
C GLY A 23 -7.63 2.60 5.73
N ARG A 24 -7.94 1.29 5.69
CA ARG A 24 -8.44 0.55 6.86
C ARG A 24 -7.31 0.11 7.80
N THR A 25 -6.06 0.21 7.36
CA THR A 25 -4.85 -0.13 8.12
C THR A 25 -4.29 1.15 8.75
N PRO A 26 -4.18 1.25 10.10
CA PRO A 26 -3.78 2.49 10.78
C PRO A 26 -2.43 3.09 10.36
N GLU A 27 -1.51 2.27 9.85
CA GLU A 27 -0.20 2.71 9.38
C GLU A 27 -0.23 3.43 8.03
N TRP A 28 -1.36 3.38 7.31
CA TRP A 28 -1.58 4.10 6.08
C TRP A 28 -2.39 5.36 6.33
N THR A 29 -1.85 6.50 5.90
CA THR A 29 -2.57 7.77 5.87
C THR A 29 -3.13 7.99 4.47
N VAL A 30 -4.45 7.89 4.33
CA VAL A 30 -5.14 8.22 3.08
C VAL A 30 -5.76 9.61 3.22
N SER A 31 -5.34 10.53 2.36
CA SER A 31 -5.90 11.89 2.29
C SER A 31 -6.78 12.04 1.06
N GLY A 32 -7.80 12.89 1.17
CA GLY A 32 -8.75 13.11 0.09
C GLY A 32 -9.85 14.11 0.43
N SER A 33 -10.71 14.38 -0.54
CA SER A 33 -11.88 15.23 -0.36
C SER A 33 -13.07 14.66 -1.13
N ARG A 34 -14.29 14.82 -0.58
CA ARG A 34 -15.56 14.42 -1.22
C ARG A 34 -15.56 12.98 -1.77
N GLY A 35 -15.00 12.04 -0.99
CA GLY A 35 -14.92 10.63 -1.38
C GLY A 35 -13.86 10.29 -2.43
N ARG A 36 -13.05 11.26 -2.88
CA ARG A 36 -11.92 11.04 -3.78
C ARG A 36 -10.61 11.16 -3.02
N TRP A 37 -9.78 10.13 -3.07
CA TRP A 37 -8.45 10.15 -2.50
C TRP A 37 -7.49 10.98 -3.38
N THR A 38 -6.51 11.63 -2.75
CA THR A 38 -5.46 12.42 -3.39
C THR A 38 -4.08 11.81 -3.17
N THR A 39 -3.84 11.28 -1.96
CA THR A 39 -2.60 10.57 -1.62
C THR A 39 -2.92 9.43 -0.67
N ALA A 40 -2.10 8.38 -0.74
CA ALA A 40 -2.04 7.35 0.29
C ALA A 40 -0.58 7.09 0.62
N GLU A 41 -0.21 7.28 1.88
CA GLU A 41 1.18 7.23 2.31
C GLU A 41 1.37 6.31 3.51
N ARG A 42 2.49 5.59 3.51
CA ARG A 42 2.98 4.88 4.69
C ARG A 42 4.43 5.24 4.92
N THR A 43 4.73 5.71 6.12
CA THR A 43 6.10 5.93 6.60
C THR A 43 6.56 4.73 7.41
N LEU A 44 7.80 4.29 7.22
CA LEU A 44 8.42 3.23 8.00
C LEU A 44 9.89 3.54 8.27
N HIS A 45 10.42 3.01 9.37
CA HIS A 45 11.83 3.09 9.71
C HIS A 45 12.43 1.68 9.60
N ALA A 46 13.34 1.48 8.66
CA ALA A 46 13.95 0.18 8.37
C ALA A 46 15.44 0.36 8.00
N GLY A 47 16.30 -0.48 8.55
CA GLY A 47 17.76 -0.41 8.30
C GLY A 47 18.39 0.93 8.70
N GLY A 48 17.89 1.56 9.77
CA GLY A 48 18.35 2.87 10.23
C GLY A 48 17.97 4.05 9.33
N ARG A 49 17.05 3.85 8.37
CA ARG A 49 16.60 4.87 7.42
C ARG A 49 15.09 5.03 7.46
N ARG A 50 14.62 6.26 7.20
CA ARG A 50 13.21 6.54 6.94
C ARG A 50 12.88 6.19 5.49
N TRP A 51 11.79 5.48 5.30
CA TRP A 51 11.21 5.20 4.00
C TRP A 51 9.78 5.74 3.95
N VAL A 52 9.39 6.24 2.79
CA VAL A 52 8.01 6.64 2.51
C VAL A 52 7.56 5.90 1.27
N ILE A 53 6.37 5.30 1.34
CA ILE A 53 5.70 4.68 0.19
C ILE A 53 4.45 5.49 -0.06
N GLY A 54 4.35 6.09 -1.24
CA GLY A 54 3.27 7.01 -1.59
C GLY A 54 2.59 6.60 -2.89
N LEU A 55 1.27 6.64 -2.87
CA LEU A 55 0.40 6.49 -4.03
C LEU A 55 -0.26 7.84 -4.34
N THR A 56 -0.49 8.14 -5.61
CA THR A 56 -1.21 9.35 -6.06
C THR A 56 -1.99 9.03 -7.34
N PRO A 57 -3.26 9.43 -7.49
CA PRO A 57 -3.98 9.23 -8.73
C PRO A 57 -3.42 10.19 -9.79
N THR A 58 -3.33 9.73 -11.02
CA THR A 58 -2.87 10.53 -12.16
C THR A 58 -4.07 11.06 -12.96
N ALA A 59 -3.84 12.08 -13.78
CA ALA A 59 -4.87 12.64 -14.66
C ALA A 59 -5.42 11.62 -15.68
N GLY A 60 -4.65 10.57 -16.01
CA GLY A 60 -5.06 9.50 -16.94
C GLY A 60 -5.89 8.38 -16.32
N GLY A 61 -6.27 8.49 -15.05
CA GLY A 61 -7.00 7.43 -14.33
C GLY A 61 -6.12 6.28 -13.82
N GLU A 62 -4.81 6.30 -14.13
CA GLU A 62 -3.83 5.42 -13.51
C GLU A 62 -3.45 5.93 -12.11
N THR A 63 -2.75 5.10 -11.35
CA THR A 63 -2.09 5.46 -10.11
C THR A 63 -0.57 5.56 -10.35
N ALA A 64 0.09 6.49 -9.67
CA ALA A 64 1.54 6.52 -9.53
C ALA A 64 1.92 6.00 -8.14
N LEU A 65 2.98 5.21 -8.07
CA LEU A 65 3.59 4.70 -6.85
C LEU A 65 5.04 5.20 -6.79
N MET A 66 5.44 5.75 -5.66
CA MET A 66 6.75 6.31 -5.42
C MET A 66 7.33 5.75 -4.11
N LEU A 67 8.62 5.46 -4.10
CA LEU A 67 9.39 5.06 -2.92
C LEU A 67 10.47 6.10 -2.65
N TRP A 68 10.44 6.66 -1.45
CA TRP A 68 11.46 7.57 -0.96
C TRP A 68 12.32 6.90 0.11
N ARG A 69 13.61 7.21 0.10
CA ARG A 69 14.60 6.86 1.12
C ARG A 69 15.18 8.16 1.67
N GLY A 70 14.71 8.60 2.83
CA GLY A 70 14.87 9.99 3.24
C GLY A 70 14.15 10.92 2.26
N ASP A 71 14.86 11.88 1.68
CA ASP A 71 14.32 12.83 0.70
C ASP A 71 14.55 12.41 -0.77
N GLU A 72 15.20 11.27 -1.00
CA GLU A 72 15.54 10.76 -2.32
C GLU A 72 14.46 9.79 -2.85
N VAL A 73 13.92 10.04 -4.05
CA VAL A 73 13.09 9.06 -4.76
C VAL A 73 13.98 7.97 -5.34
N VAL A 74 13.81 6.74 -4.89
CA VAL A 74 14.63 5.59 -5.31
C VAL A 74 13.87 4.61 -6.21
N ALA A 75 12.54 4.69 -6.27
CA ALA A 75 11.73 3.95 -7.23
C ALA A 75 10.43 4.69 -7.55
N HIS A 76 9.96 4.53 -8.78
CA HIS A 76 8.67 5.04 -9.25
C HIS A 76 8.04 4.06 -10.24
N ARG A 77 6.72 3.86 -10.16
CA ARG A 77 5.93 3.04 -11.06
C ARG A 77 4.58 3.69 -11.36
N ARG A 78 4.00 3.38 -12.53
CA ARG A 78 2.62 3.71 -12.88
C ARG A 78 1.85 2.46 -13.26
N GLY A 79 0.54 2.48 -13.09
CA GLY A 79 -0.33 1.37 -13.47
C GLY A 79 -1.70 1.47 -12.80
N THR A 80 -2.42 0.35 -12.80
CA THR A 80 -3.72 0.28 -12.14
C THR A 80 -3.59 0.43 -10.63
N GLU A 81 -4.63 0.97 -9.99
CA GLU A 81 -4.69 1.11 -8.52
C GLU A 81 -4.39 -0.23 -7.83
N ALA A 82 -5.05 -1.31 -8.25
CA ALA A 82 -4.88 -2.63 -7.66
C ALA A 82 -3.45 -3.17 -7.77
N ALA A 83 -2.82 -3.06 -8.95
CA ALA A 83 -1.46 -3.54 -9.14
C ALA A 83 -0.44 -2.77 -8.28
N LEU A 84 -0.67 -1.46 -8.11
CA LEU A 84 0.22 -0.62 -7.32
C LEU A 84 -0.01 -0.72 -5.82
N CYS A 85 -1.24 -0.92 -5.35
CA CYS A 85 -1.48 -1.25 -3.94
C CYS A 85 -0.82 -2.59 -3.56
N GLY A 86 -0.93 -3.61 -4.42
CA GLY A 86 -0.22 -4.89 -4.22
C GLY A 86 1.30 -4.71 -4.22
N THR A 87 1.85 -3.91 -5.14
CA THR A 87 3.29 -3.60 -5.16
C THR A 87 3.74 -2.85 -3.91
N ALA A 88 2.96 -1.87 -3.46
CA ALA A 88 3.23 -1.10 -2.26
C ALA A 88 3.30 -2.00 -1.01
N LEU A 89 2.36 -2.93 -0.86
CA LEU A 89 2.35 -3.87 0.26
C LEU A 89 3.53 -4.85 0.22
N ARG A 90 3.94 -5.30 -0.97
CA ARG A 90 5.17 -6.07 -1.12
C ARG A 90 6.41 -5.28 -0.69
N TRP A 91 6.53 -4.02 -1.10
CA TRP A 91 7.63 -3.15 -0.68
C TRP A 91 7.66 -2.98 0.85
N VAL A 92 6.51 -2.73 1.47
CA VAL A 92 6.38 -2.70 2.93
C VAL A 92 6.91 -4.00 3.56
N GLY A 93 6.41 -5.15 3.09
CA GLY A 93 6.80 -6.45 3.63
C GLY A 93 8.31 -6.74 3.50
N ASN A 94 8.90 -6.37 2.36
CA ASN A 94 10.33 -6.52 2.15
C ASN A 94 11.16 -5.61 3.07
N LEU A 95 10.81 -4.32 3.16
CA LEU A 95 11.54 -3.36 3.98
C LEU A 95 11.46 -3.73 5.47
N LEU A 96 10.29 -4.13 5.96
CA LEU A 96 10.12 -4.59 7.35
C LEU A 96 10.90 -5.88 7.64
N ALA A 97 11.07 -6.75 6.63
CA ALA A 97 11.89 -7.95 6.74
C ALA A 97 13.39 -7.71 6.54
N GLY A 98 13.83 -6.46 6.33
CA GLY A 98 15.22 -6.14 6.05
C GLY A 98 15.73 -6.62 4.69
N ARG A 99 14.82 -6.88 3.74
CA ARG A 99 15.13 -7.28 2.35
C ARG A 99 15.16 -6.08 1.40
N PRO A 100 15.78 -6.21 0.20
CA PRO A 100 15.62 -5.24 -0.88
C PRO A 100 14.14 -5.02 -1.21
N PHE A 101 13.74 -3.78 -1.46
CA PHE A 101 12.33 -3.44 -1.65
C PHE A 101 11.73 -4.14 -2.88
N ASP A 102 12.52 -4.36 -3.92
CA ASP A 102 12.14 -4.95 -5.21
C ASP A 102 12.29 -6.48 -5.29
N GLY A 103 12.72 -7.13 -4.21
CA GLY A 103 12.85 -8.58 -4.11
C GLY A 103 11.56 -9.37 -3.97
#